data_AF-A0A1T8GXA1-F1
#
_entry.id   AF-A0A1T8GXA1-F1
#
_cell.length_a   1.000
_cell.length_b   1.000
_cell.length_c   1.000
_cell.angle_alpha   90.00
_cell.angle_beta   90.00
_cell.angle_gamma   90.00
#
_symmetry.space_group_name_H-M   'P 1'
#
loop_
_entity.id
_entity.type
_entity.pdbx_description
1 polymer ?
#
loop_
_entity_poly.entity_id
_entity_poly.type
_entity_poly.pdbx_seq_one_letter_code
_entity_poly.pdbx_strand_id
1 'polypeptide(L)'
;MSGEPIGEVELSSGAVYVWVNLDSGKTIMRISDRHGRSDAGAMRPDEIAKVVELLERARQVAPAILAAHKVRQRAVMTAEATYERIVARAVGGAR
;
A
#
# COMPACT_ATOMS: atom_id res chain seq x y z
N MET A 1 -6.33 -5.46 -4.88
CA MET A 1 -5.91 -4.97 -3.55
C MET A 1 -5.06 -3.73 -3.75
N SER A 2 -5.42 -2.59 -3.17
CA SER A 2 -4.57 -1.39 -3.17
C SER A 2 -3.52 -1.51 -2.06
N GLY A 3 -2.27 -1.25 -2.38
CA GLY A 3 -1.16 -1.30 -1.44
C GLY A 3 -0.13 -0.25 -1.81
N GLU A 4 0.51 0.34 -0.80
CA GLU A 4 1.63 1.25 -1.01
C GLU A 4 2.93 0.45 -1.07
N PRO A 5 3.65 0.44 -2.19
CA PRO A 5 4.91 -0.28 -2.29
C PRO A 5 5.95 0.35 -1.36
N ILE A 6 6.59 -0.48 -0.53
CA ILE A 6 7.72 -0.04 0.29
C ILE A 6 9.03 -0.29 -0.46
N GLY A 7 9.12 -1.44 -1.13
CA GLY A 7 10.28 -1.78 -1.94
C GLY A 7 10.31 -3.25 -2.35
N GLU A 8 11.43 -3.59 -2.97
CA GLU A 8 11.75 -4.90 -3.49
C GLU A 8 13.18 -5.26 -3.10
N VAL A 9 13.40 -6.54 -2.80
CA VAL A 9 14.74 -7.13 -2.66
C VAL A 9 14.91 -8.19 -3.71
N GLU A 10 15.85 -7.99 -4.63
CA GLU A 10 16.28 -9.03 -5.56
C GLU A 10 17.05 -10.12 -4.81
N LEU A 11 16.66 -11.36 -5.04
CA LEU A 11 17.27 -12.57 -4.51
C LEU A 11 17.99 -13.32 -5.64
N SER A 12 18.98 -14.13 -5.29
CA SER A 12 19.56 -15.09 -6.22
C SER A 12 18.51 -16.04 -6.84
N SER A 13 17.45 -16.37 -6.11
CA SER A 13 16.37 -17.28 -6.52
C SER A 13 15.12 -16.58 -7.10
N GLY A 14 15.05 -15.24 -7.04
CA GLY A 14 13.83 -14.50 -7.39
C GLY A 14 13.79 -13.10 -6.77
N ALA A 15 12.68 -12.71 -6.15
CA ALA A 15 12.53 -11.42 -5.50
C ALA A 15 11.53 -11.44 -4.32
N VAL A 16 11.72 -10.53 -3.37
CA VAL A 16 10.77 -10.24 -2.28
C VAL A 16 10.17 -8.87 -2.49
N TYR A 17 8.85 -8.79 -2.55
CA TYR A 17 8.08 -7.57 -2.65
C TYR A 17 7.41 -7.27 -1.31
N VAL A 18 7.56 -6.04 -0.81
CA VAL A 18 6.93 -5.59 0.44
C VAL A 18 6.08 -4.35 0.16
N TRP A 19 4.84 -4.38 0.63
CA TRP A 19 3.91 -3.26 0.56
C TRP A 19 3.05 -3.17 1.81
N VAL A 20 2.45 -2.01 2.04
CA VAL A 20 1.48 -1.80 3.12
C VAL A 20 0.08 -1.81 2.53
N ASN A 21 -0.80 -2.68 3.06
CA ASN A 21 -2.21 -2.67 2.71
C ASN A 21 -2.87 -1.39 3.25
N LEU A 22 -3.50 -0.62 2.37
CA LEU A 22 -4.01 0.71 2.70
C LEU A 22 -5.26 0.70 3.59
N ASP A 23 -6.00 -0.41 3.61
CA ASP A 23 -7.22 -0.54 4.41
C ASP A 23 -6.92 -0.93 5.86
N SER A 24 -5.95 -1.82 6.06
CA SER A 24 -5.63 -2.43 7.35
C SER A 24 -4.32 -1.94 7.97
N GLY A 25 -3.45 -1.31 7.19
CA GLY A 25 -2.07 -0.96 7.60
C GLY A 25 -1.15 -2.17 7.77
N LYS A 26 -1.59 -3.38 7.40
CA LYS A 26 -0.77 -4.58 7.48
C LYS A 26 0.36 -4.51 6.44
N THR A 27 1.57 -4.80 6.88
CA THR A 27 2.69 -5.11 5.98
C THR A 27 2.44 -6.46 5.33
N ILE A 28 2.43 -6.50 4.00
CA ILE A 28 2.33 -7.71 3.20
C ILE A 28 3.66 -7.94 2.51
N MET A 29 4.12 -9.18 2.56
CA MET A 29 5.33 -9.64 1.89
C MET A 29 4.96 -10.75 0.91
N ARG A 30 5.47 -10.67 -0.32
CA ARG A 30 5.38 -11.75 -1.30
C ARG A 30 6.76 -12.11 -1.77
N ILE A 31 7.07 -13.40 -1.70
CA ILE A 31 8.28 -13.99 -2.27
C ILE A 31 7.88 -14.58 -3.63
N SER A 32 8.69 -14.36 -4.65
CA SER A 32 8.45 -14.90 -6.00
C SER A 32 9.76 -15.43 -6.57
N ASP A 33 9.71 -16.56 -7.27
CA ASP A 33 10.83 -17.07 -8.05
C ASP A 33 11.08 -16.20 -9.30
N ARG A 34 12.13 -16.53 -10.07
CA ARG A 34 12.44 -15.83 -11.34
C ARG A 34 11.34 -15.93 -12.40
N HIS A 35 10.37 -16.83 -12.25
CA HIS A 35 9.21 -16.99 -13.14
C HIS A 35 7.94 -16.32 -12.57
N GLY A 36 8.06 -15.57 -11.47
CA GLY A 36 6.95 -14.87 -10.82
C GLY A 36 6.01 -15.79 -10.03
N ARG A 37 6.38 -17.05 -9.81
CA ARG A 37 5.60 -18.01 -9.01
C ARG A 37 5.94 -17.84 -7.54
N SER A 38 4.93 -17.91 -6.68
CA SER A 38 5.15 -17.91 -5.23
C SER A 38 5.93 -19.16 -4.84
N ASP A 39 7.22 -19.00 -4.56
CA ASP A 39 8.09 -20.07 -4.09
C ASP A 39 8.54 -19.77 -2.67
N ALA A 40 8.71 -20.81 -1.86
CA ALA A 40 9.38 -20.72 -0.57
C ALA A 40 10.89 -20.64 -0.86
N GLY A 41 11.33 -19.47 -1.32
CA GLY A 41 12.69 -19.27 -1.81
C GLY A 41 13.72 -19.51 -0.71
N ALA A 42 14.73 -20.32 -1.01
CA ALA A 42 15.98 -20.29 -0.26
C ALA A 42 16.61 -18.90 -0.42
N MET A 43 16.99 -18.29 0.70
CA MET A 43 17.68 -17.01 0.75
C MET A 43 19.06 -17.20 1.35
N ARG A 44 20.05 -16.52 0.77
CA ARG A 44 21.39 -16.43 1.37
C ARG A 44 21.34 -15.55 2.61
N PRO A 45 22.26 -15.74 3.58
CA PRO A 45 22.26 -14.95 4.82
C PRO A 45 22.28 -13.43 4.61
N ASP A 46 23.01 -12.94 3.60
CA ASP A 46 23.06 -11.52 3.24
C ASP A 46 21.75 -11.00 2.63
N GLU A 47 21.02 -11.87 1.90
CA GLU A 47 19.70 -11.55 1.36
C GLU A 47 18.65 -11.47 2.47
N ILE A 48 18.73 -12.33 3.48
CA ILE A 48 17.86 -12.28 4.67
C ILE A 48 18.00 -10.93 5.38
N ALA A 49 19.23 -10.44 5.55
CA ALA A 49 19.46 -9.14 6.19
C ALA A 49 18.75 -7.99 5.45
N LYS A 50 18.82 -7.98 4.12
CA LYS A 50 18.13 -6.98 3.28
C LYS A 50 16.61 -7.06 3.41
N VAL A 51 16.06 -8.28 3.45
CA VAL A 51 14.61 -8.49 3.63
C VAL A 51 14.17 -8.01 5.01
N VAL A 52 14.94 -8.30 6.06
CA VAL A 52 14.66 -7.82 7.42
C VAL A 52 14.69 -6.29 7.48
N GLU A 53 15.69 -5.65 6.90
CA GLU A 53 15.77 -4.18 6.83
C GLU A 53 14.55 -3.58 6.12
N LEU A 54 14.11 -4.19 5.02
CA LEU A 54 12.91 -3.75 4.29
C LEU A 54 11.64 -3.91 5.14
N LEU A 55 11.51 -5.01 5.88
CA LEU A 55 10.37 -5.25 6.78
C LEU A 55 10.36 -4.29 7.98
N GLU A 56 11.54 -3.98 8.53
CA GLU A 56 11.68 -2.98 9.59
C GLU A 56 11.28 -1.59 9.12
N ARG A 57 11.73 -1.19 7.92
CA ARG A 57 11.30 0.06 7.29
C ARG A 57 9.80 0.06 7.09
N ALA A 58 9.21 -1.01 6.56
CA ALA A 58 7.77 -1.12 6.37
C ALA A 58 7.01 -0.97 7.70
N ARG A 59 7.48 -1.62 8.77
CA ARG A 59 6.91 -1.51 10.12
C ARG A 59 6.93 -0.06 10.63
N GLN A 60 8.00 0.68 10.37
CA GLN A 60 8.14 2.08 10.80
C GLN A 60 7.18 3.01 10.04
N VAL A 61 7.01 2.81 8.73
CA VAL A 61 6.23 3.74 7.89
C VAL A 61 4.74 3.38 7.76
N ALA A 62 4.36 2.13 8.03
CA ALA A 62 2.98 1.65 7.85
C ALA A 62 1.91 2.49 8.58
N PRO A 63 2.11 2.93 9.85
CA PRO A 63 1.11 3.77 10.52
C PRO A 63 0.91 5.12 9.81
N ALA A 64 1.99 5.74 9.33
CA ALA A 64 1.94 7.01 8.62
C ALA A 64 1.23 6.87 7.26
N ILE A 65 1.53 5.81 6.52
CA ILE A 65 0.86 5.48 5.24
C ILE A 65 -0.64 5.29 5.46
N LEU A 66 -1.03 4.51 6.48
CA LEU A 66 -2.45 4.29 6.79
C LEU A 66 -3.15 5.59 7.17
N ALA A 67 -2.50 6.44 7.99
CA ALA A 67 -3.05 7.73 8.37
C ALA A 67 -3.24 8.64 7.14
N ALA A 68 -2.24 8.74 6.26
CA ALA A 68 -2.32 9.51 5.03
C ALA A 68 -3.44 9.00 4.11
N HIS A 69 -3.60 7.69 3.99
CA HIS A 69 -4.68 7.09 3.22
C HIS A 69 -6.07 7.46 3.77
N LYS A 70 -6.27 7.37 5.09
CA LYS A 70 -7.53 7.76 5.74
C LYS A 70 -7.84 9.25 5.57
N VAL A 71 -6.82 10.11 5.63
CA VAL A 71 -6.99 11.55 5.35
C VAL A 71 -7.44 11.77 3.91
N ARG A 72 -6.79 11.10 2.95
CA ARG A 72 -7.19 11.16 1.54
C ARG A 72 -8.64 10.71 1.34
N GLN A 73 -9.05 9.58 1.93
CA GLN A 73 -10.43 9.10 1.84
C GLN A 73 -11.45 10.13 2.36
N ARG A 74 -11.16 10.76 3.51
CA ARG A 74 -12.02 11.82 4.06
C ARG A 74 -12.11 13.05 3.16
N ALA A 75 -10.99 13.44 2.54
CA ALA A 75 -10.95 14.56 1.61
C ALA A 75 -11.82 14.28 0.38
N VAL A 76 -11.74 13.07 -0.19
CA VAL A 76 -12.57 12.65 -1.33
C VAL A 76 -14.06 12.68 -0.97
N MET A 77 -14.45 12.04 0.14
CA MET A 77 -15.85 12.03 0.58
C MET A 77 -16.40 13.46 0.81
N THR A 78 -15.55 14.35 1.34
CA THR A 78 -15.93 15.75 1.56
C THR A 78 -16.12 16.47 0.23
N ALA A 79 -15.21 16.28 -0.73
CA ALA A 79 -15.32 16.88 -2.06
C ALA A 79 -16.57 16.41 -2.80
N GLU A 80 -16.87 15.11 -2.74
CA GLU A 80 -18.09 14.52 -3.32
C GLU A 80 -19.35 15.11 -2.69
N ALA A 81 -19.42 15.15 -1.36
CA ALA A 81 -20.56 15.75 -0.66
C ALA A 81 -20.75 17.25 -0.97
N THR A 82 -19.64 17.98 -1.15
CA THR A 82 -19.71 19.39 -1.58
C THR A 82 -20.26 19.51 -3.00
N TYR A 83 -19.78 18.67 -3.93
CA TYR A 83 -20.29 18.64 -5.30
C TYR A 83 -21.81 18.37 -5.33
N GLU A 84 -22.26 17.35 -4.61
CA GLU A 84 -23.69 17.01 -4.52
C GLU A 84 -24.54 18.17 -3.99
N ARG A 85 -24.08 18.88 -2.95
CA ARG A 85 -24.77 20.06 -2.42
C ARG A 85 -24.86 21.19 -3.45
N ILE A 86 -23.79 21.44 -4.21
CA ILE A 86 -23.78 22.48 -5.25
C ILE A 86 -24.79 22.14 -6.34
N VAL A 87 -24.79 20.90 -6.83
CA VAL A 87 -25.72 20.44 -7.86
C VAL A 87 -27.17 20.49 -7.36
N ALA A 88 -27.44 20.01 -6.14
CA ALA A 88 -28.77 20.05 -5.55
C ALA A 88 -29.30 21.50 -5.41
N ARG A 89 -28.44 22.45 -5.03
CA ARG A 89 -28.79 23.88 -4.99
C ARG A 89 -29.06 24.45 -6.37
N ALA A 90 -28.26 24.10 -7.37
CA ALA A 90 -28.44 24.58 -8.74
C ALA A 90 -29.76 24.07 -9.36
N VAL A 91 -30.08 22.79 -9.14
CA VAL A 91 -31.33 22.17 -9.63
C VAL A 91 -32.55 22.65 -8.84
N GLY A 92 -32.45 22.73 -7.51
CA GLY A 92 -33.55 23.16 -6.63
C GLY A 92 -33.87 24.65 -6.69
N GLY A 93 -32.91 25.49 -7.10
CA GLY A 93 -33.09 26.93 -7.31
C GLY A 93 -33.57 27.32 -8.72
N ALA A 94 -33.77 26.35 -9.62
CA ALA A 94 -34.23 26.58 -11.00
C ALA A 94 -35.78 26.57 -11.14
N ARG A 95 -36.52 26.96 -10.09
CA ARG A 95 -37.98 27.14 -10.13
C ARG A 95 -38.36 28.59 -9.96
#